data_AF-A0A7H0HGB4-F1
#
_entry.id   AF-A0A7H0HGB4-F1
#
_cell.length_a   1.000
_cell.length_b   1.000
_cell.length_c   1.000
_cell.angle_alpha   90.00
_cell.angle_beta   90.00
_cell.angle_gamma   90.00
#
_symmetry.space_group_name_H-M   'P 1'
#
loop_
_entity.id
_entity.type
_entity.pdbx_description
1 polymer ?
#
loop_
_entity_poly.entity_id
_entity_poly.type
_entity_poly.pdbx_seq_one_letter_code
_entity_poly.pdbx_strand_id
1 'polypeptide(L)'
;MWTQRLMWIAWPAFLMAGVMEMVVFALVDPEDLHWFGQPLALSRQGVYTLAFFVFWGVTMVSSALTTLLAMSPFELNRCPVPAGDRPDDCRKLPGACQ
;
A
#
# COMPACT_ATOMS: atom_id res chain seq x y z
N MET A 1 10.76 7.12 11.40
CA MET A 1 9.79 6.02 11.57
C MET A 1 8.95 5.81 10.31
N TRP A 2 8.18 6.81 9.84
CA TRP A 2 7.33 6.69 8.64
C TRP A 2 8.08 6.33 7.36
N THR A 3 9.24 6.92 7.12
CA THR A 3 10.07 6.65 5.92
C THR A 3 10.50 5.18 5.82
N GLN A 4 10.81 4.56 6.96
CA GLN A 4 11.21 3.15 7.02
C GLN A 4 10.02 2.23 6.71
N ARG A 5 8.84 2.53 7.28
CA ARG A 5 7.59 1.81 6.99
C ARG A 5 7.18 1.92 5.52
N LEU A 6 7.31 3.12 4.92
CA LEU A 6 7.04 3.32 3.50
C LEU A 6 8.00 2.51 2.62
N MET A 7 9.29 2.45 2.96
CA MET A 7 10.26 1.65 2.21
C MET A 7 9.94 0.15 2.25
N TRP A 8 9.44 -0.34 3.39
CA TRP A 8 9.04 -1.74 3.56
C TRP A 8 7.81 -2.12 2.73
N ILE A 9 7.00 -1.14 2.33
CA ILE A 9 5.86 -1.34 1.45
C ILE A 9 6.27 -1.15 -0.01
N ALA A 10 6.94 -0.05 -0.31
CA ALA A 10 7.28 0.36 -1.67
C ALA A 10 8.24 -0.62 -2.37
N TRP A 11 9.20 -1.18 -1.63
CA TRP A 11 10.21 -2.07 -2.20
C TRP A 11 9.65 -3.44 -2.63
N PRO A 12 8.95 -4.20 -1.78
CA PRO A 12 8.29 -5.43 -2.23
C PRO A 12 7.22 -5.19 -3.29
N ALA A 13 6.47 -4.07 -3.18
CA ALA A 13 5.48 -3.68 -4.18
C ALA A 13 6.11 -3.47 -5.57
N PHE A 14 7.30 -2.87 -5.63
CA PHE A 14 8.05 -2.65 -6.87
C PHE A 14 8.42 -3.98 -7.54
N LEU A 15 8.93 -4.94 -6.76
CA LEU A 15 9.25 -6.27 -7.27
C LEU A 15 8.01 -7.00 -7.81
N MET A 16 6.91 -6.96 -7.05
CA MET A 16 5.66 -7.58 -7.49
C MET A 16 5.05 -6.89 -8.71
N ALA A 17 5.21 -5.57 -8.86
CA ALA A 17 4.80 -4.86 -10.05
C ALA A 17 5.53 -5.36 -11.30
N GLY A 18 6.85 -5.57 -11.21
CA GLY A 18 7.63 -6.14 -12.30
C GLY A 18 7.22 -7.58 -12.63
N VAL A 19 6.95 -8.42 -11.63
CA VAL A 19 6.41 -9.78 -11.86
C VAL A 19 5.06 -9.71 -12.57
N MET A 20 4.17 -8.83 -12.13
CA MET A 20 2.84 -8.69 -12.71
C MET A 20 2.90 -8.16 -14.15
N GLU A 21 3.79 -7.21 -14.42
CA GLU A 21 4.07 -6.72 -15.76
C GLU A 21 4.52 -7.85 -16.68
N MET A 22 5.50 -8.66 -16.26
CA MET A 22 5.98 -9.80 -17.04
C MET A 22 4.88 -10.83 -17.31
N VAL A 23 4.06 -11.15 -16.30
CA VAL A 23 2.96 -12.12 -16.45
C VAL A 23 1.87 -11.61 -17.37
N VAL A 24 1.43 -10.35 -17.20
CA VAL A 24 0.34 -9.78 -17.99
C VAL A 24 0.76 -9.63 -19.45
N PHE A 25 1.94 -9.07 -19.71
CA PHE A 25 2.39 -8.86 -21.09
C PHE A 25 2.98 -10.10 -21.76
N ALA A 26 3.27 -11.17 -21.00
CA ALA A 26 3.49 -12.49 -21.61
C ALA A 26 2.20 -13.08 -22.20
N LEU A 27 1.03 -12.65 -21.71
CA LEU A 27 -0.29 -13.15 -22.12
C LEU A 27 -1.06 -12.16 -23.01
N VAL A 28 -0.76 -10.87 -22.93
CA VAL A 28 -1.45 -9.78 -23.62
C VAL A 28 -0.43 -8.97 -24.42
N ASP A 29 -0.61 -8.85 -25.74
CA ASP A 29 0.26 -7.99 -26.54
C ASP A 29 -0.05 -6.52 -26.22
N PRO A 30 0.95 -5.69 -25.84
CA PRO A 30 0.74 -4.26 -25.64
C PRO A 30 0.22 -3.52 -26.89
N GLU A 31 0.42 -4.04 -28.11
CA GLU A 31 -0.14 -3.43 -29.32
C GLU A 31 -1.63 -3.72 -29.54
N ASP A 32 -2.18 -4.75 -28.90
CA ASP A 32 -3.62 -5.05 -28.94
C ASP A 32 -4.43 -4.21 -27.94
N LEU A 33 -3.78 -3.40 -27.10
CA LEU A 33 -4.49 -2.44 -26.26
C LEU A 33 -5.03 -1.28 -27.12
N HIS A 34 -6.36 -1.24 -27.23
CA HIS A 34 -7.09 -0.17 -27.89
C HIS A 34 -7.78 0.71 -26.84
N TRP A 35 -7.57 2.03 -26.88
CA TRP A 35 -8.19 2.98 -25.96
C TRP A 35 -9.36 3.65 -26.66
N PHE A 36 -10.59 3.37 -26.21
CA PHE A 36 -11.83 3.86 -26.84
C PHE A 36 -11.93 3.57 -28.36
N GLY A 37 -11.43 2.41 -28.81
CA GLY A 37 -11.50 2.00 -30.21
C GLY A 37 -10.49 2.69 -31.14
N GLN A 38 -9.53 3.43 -30.60
CA GLN A 38 -8.35 3.92 -31.32
C GLN A 38 -7.10 3.19 -30.79
N PRO A 39 -6.12 2.86 -31.66
CA PRO A 39 -4.84 2.35 -31.19
C PRO A 39 -4.23 3.39 -30.24
N LEU A 40 -3.69 2.95 -29.09
CA LEU A 40 -3.00 3.88 -28.20
C LEU A 40 -1.86 4.56 -28.98
N ALA A 41 -1.86 5.89 -29.02
CA ALA A 41 -0.74 6.65 -29.57
C ALA A 41 0.54 6.58 -28.70
N LEU A 42 0.53 5.77 -27.62
CA LEU A 42 1.74 5.47 -26.85
C LEU A 42 2.56 4.42 -27.58
N SER A 43 3.88 4.62 -27.62
CA SER A 43 4.80 3.58 -28.02
C SER A 43 4.69 2.37 -27.08
N ARG A 44 5.11 1.18 -27.54
CA ARG A 44 5.18 -0.03 -26.70
C ARG A 44 5.83 0.23 -25.33
N GLN A 45 6.96 0.97 -25.33
CA GLN A 45 7.65 1.37 -24.09
C GLN A 45 6.80 2.24 -23.17
N GLY A 46 5.97 3.13 -23.73
CA GLY A 46 5.05 3.95 -22.97
C GLY A 46 3.98 3.11 -22.27
N VAL A 47 3.45 2.07 -22.93
CA VAL A 47 2.48 1.15 -22.34
C VAL A 47 3.08 0.36 -21.18
N TYR A 48 4.27 -0.21 -21.36
CA TYR A 48 5.01 -0.92 -20.29
C TYR A 48 5.23 -0.02 -19.07
N THR A 49 5.76 1.17 -19.29
CA THR A 49 6.04 2.13 -18.21
C THR A 49 4.77 2.49 -17.44
N LEU A 50 3.68 2.80 -18.15
CA LEU A 50 2.41 3.15 -17.51
C LEU A 50 1.85 1.97 -16.71
N ALA A 51 1.84 0.78 -17.30
CA ALA A 51 1.35 -0.42 -16.65
C ALA A 51 2.16 -0.75 -15.40
N PHE A 52 3.49 -0.63 -15.45
CA PHE A 52 4.36 -0.79 -14.29
C PHE A 52 3.96 0.15 -13.14
N PHE A 53 3.79 1.45 -13.43
CA PHE A 53 3.38 2.41 -12.40
C PHE A 53 1.99 2.12 -11.83
N VAL A 54 1.04 1.68 -12.66
CA VAL A 54 -0.29 1.27 -12.21
C VAL A 54 -0.19 0.06 -11.31
N PHE A 55 0.51 -1.00 -11.73
CA PHE A 55 0.69 -2.20 -10.93
C PHE A 55 1.41 -1.92 -9.63
N TRP A 56 2.47 -1.11 -9.66
CA TRP A 56 3.20 -0.68 -8.47
C TRP A 56 2.32 0.14 -7.51
N GLY A 57 1.53 1.08 -8.03
CA GLY A 57 0.58 1.85 -7.25
C GLY A 57 -0.45 0.95 -6.55
N VAL A 58 -1.06 0.02 -7.28
CA VAL A 58 -2.07 -0.89 -6.73
C VAL A 58 -1.48 -1.82 -5.68
N THR A 59 -0.29 -2.39 -5.92
CA THR A 59 0.37 -3.28 -4.93
C THR A 59 0.82 -2.51 -3.69
N MET A 60 1.27 -1.26 -3.83
CA MET A 60 1.55 -0.36 -2.70
C MET A 60 0.30 -0.08 -1.87
N VAL A 61 -0.83 0.26 -2.52
CA VAL A 61 -2.10 0.55 -1.82
C VAL A 61 -2.60 -0.68 -1.08
N SER A 62 -2.57 -1.86 -1.71
CA SER A 62 -2.96 -3.13 -1.08
C SER A 62 -2.13 -3.44 0.16
N SER A 63 -0.80 -3.28 0.05
CA SER A 63 0.13 -3.50 1.16
C SER A 63 -0.06 -2.47 2.27
N ALA A 64 -0.27 -1.19 1.93
CA ALA A 64 -0.54 -0.13 2.90
C ALA A 64 -1.84 -0.41 3.66
N LEU A 65 -2.90 -0.81 2.96
CA LEU A 65 -4.16 -1.19 3.58
C LEU A 65 -3.98 -2.39 4.53
N THR A 66 -3.22 -3.40 4.10
CA THR A 66 -2.88 -4.56 4.93
C THR A 66 -2.13 -4.13 6.19
N THR A 67 -1.16 -3.22 6.09
CA THR A 67 -0.45 -2.70 7.26
C THR A 67 -1.36 -1.87 8.18
N LEU A 68 -2.33 -1.15 7.62
CA LEU A 68 -3.33 -0.41 8.38
C LEU A 68 -4.24 -1.35 9.18
N LEU A 69 -4.72 -2.40 8.54
CA LEU A 69 -5.55 -3.45 9.15
C LEU A 69 -4.79 -4.27 10.20
N ALA A 70 -3.49 -4.48 9.99
CA ALA A 70 -2.63 -5.22 10.91
C ALA A 70 -2.14 -4.39 12.11
N MET A 71 -2.42 -3.08 12.17
CA MET A 71 -2.06 -2.27 13.34
C MET A 71 -2.86 -2.70 14.57
N SER A 72 -2.15 -2.96 15.66
CA SER A 72 -2.76 -3.47 16.88
C SER A 72 -3.56 -2.37 17.59
N PRO A 73 -4.64 -2.74 18.33
CA PRO A 73 -5.38 -1.81 19.16
C PRO A 73 -4.50 -1.11 20.21
N PHE A 74 -3.43 -1.77 20.65
CA PHE A 74 -2.46 -1.24 21.62
C PHE A 74 -1.58 -0.12 21.05
N GLU A 75 -1.33 -0.09 19.73
CA GLU A 75 -0.63 1.03 19.07
C GLU A 75 -1.60 2.20 18.84
N LEU A 76 -2.85 1.91 18.42
CA LEU A 76 -3.86 2.91 18.09
C LEU A 76 -4.49 3.58 19.32
N ASN A 77 -4.77 2.81 20.38
CA ASN A 77 -5.46 3.27 21.59
C ASN A 77 -4.50 3.53 22.75
N ARG A 78 -3.20 3.69 22.49
CA ARG A 78 -2.23 3.90 23.57
C ARG A 78 -2.52 5.21 24.28
N CYS A 79 -2.76 5.15 25.59
CA CYS A 79 -2.99 6.33 26.41
C CYS A 79 -1.76 7.27 26.32
N PRO A 80 -1.91 8.52 25.83
CA PRO A 80 -0.79 9.44 25.66
C PRO A 80 -0.24 9.98 26.99
N VAL A 81 -0.87 9.63 28.12
CA VAL A 81 -0.57 10.16 29.44
C VAL A 81 0.26 9.14 30.26
N PRO A 82 1.41 9.56 30.82
CA PRO A 82 2.22 8.74 31.74
C PRO A 82 1.38 8.22 32.91
N ALA A 83 1.69 7.03 33.43
CA ALA A 83 0.84 6.35 34.42
C ALA A 83 0.55 7.17 35.70
N GLY A 84 1.48 8.06 36.11
CA GLY A 84 1.33 8.92 37.28
C GLY A 84 0.45 10.16 37.08
N ASP A 85 0.27 10.59 35.83
CA ASP A 85 -0.47 11.83 35.50
C ASP A 85 -1.87 11.54 34.96
N ARG A 86 -2.34 10.29 35.03
CA ARG A 86 -3.64 9.89 34.48
C ARG A 86 -4.78 10.45 35.34
N PRO A 87 -5.81 11.07 34.74
CA PRO A 87 -7.01 11.49 35.46
C PRO A 87 -7.67 10.31 36.17
N ASP A 88 -8.16 10.52 37.39
CA ASP A 88 -8.77 9.47 38.22
C ASP A 88 -9.95 8.74 37.54
N ASP A 89 -10.64 9.41 36.62
CA ASP A 89 -11.74 8.79 35.85
C ASP A 89 -11.26 7.75 34.83
N CYS A 90 -10.05 7.88 34.28
CA CYS A 90 -9.48 6.85 33.40
C CYS A 90 -9.08 5.58 34.19
N ARG A 91 -8.77 5.72 35.48
CA ARG A 91 -8.36 4.62 36.35
C ARG A 91 -9.53 3.66 36.67
N LYS A 92 -10.76 4.13 36.60
CA LYS A 92 -11.98 3.40 37.00
C LYS A 92 -12.51 2.45 35.92
N LEU A 93 -12.12 2.60 34.66
CA LEU A 93 -12.58 1.77 33.56
C LEU A 93 -11.69 0.52 33.43
N PRO A 94 -12.19 -0.70 33.72
CA PRO A 94 -11.41 -1.92 33.56
C PRO A 94 -11.18 -2.17 32.06
N GLY A 95 -10.02 -1.76 31.55
CA GLY A 95 -9.62 -1.88 30.15
C GLY A 95 -9.17 -0.58 29.46
N ALA A 96 -9.27 0.58 30.11
CA ALA A 96 -8.99 1.87 29.46
C ALA A 96 -7.52 2.14 29.11
N CYS A 97 -6.57 1.46 29.77
CA CYS A 97 -5.14 1.55 29.44
C CYS A 97 -4.43 0.24 29.80
N GLN A 98 -4.72 -0.86 29.10
CA GLN A 98 -3.82 -2.03 29.05
C GLN A 98 -2.96 -1.97 27.79
#